data_AF-A0A926J6A5-F1
#
_entry.id   AF-A0A926J6A5-F1
#
_cell.length_a   1.000
_cell.length_b   1.000
_cell.length_c   1.000
_cell.angle_alpha   90.00
_cell.angle_beta   90.00
_cell.angle_gamma   90.00
#
_symmetry.space_group_name_H-M   'P 1'
#
loop_
_entity.id
_entity.type
_entity.pdbx_description
1 polymer ?
#
loop_
_entity_poly.entity_id
_entity_poly.type
_entity_poly.pdbx_seq_one_letter_code
_entity_poly.pdbx_strand_id
1 'polypeptide(L)'
;MSRLRADYPAEGIMQVEEVEHFLDDDTRLGDIMRGERATMGKSLLDVQRELRIRASYVAAIENCDITAFDTPSFIAGYVRSYARYLGMDSDWVFRRFCAESGFQPTHGMAPTASGPKPARRPSDPAEALANPRALFLPQQESFWSGIEPRAIGAVLVLILLVGGLGYGGWTVLQEVQRVTLSPGEDSPDIVTALDPTENAGMTGPALDMSDTTELAQNLPQPESLDRLYRPQILEAPVLTSRDGPIAAIDPGLTAATSSSQDTAVAENLGLPDAVQAAIQTALSNVNGSGPMDYGPQMPLQSTQMAMTVAADAPPLELLAARPAWVRVTSSDGTVLLEKIMDAGERFTLPSLEQAPLLRTGNSGAVYFAVNGRTYGPAAPGPQVIKNVELSQENLTSTYTLADLNADPELAQMVAMAQAPMSGSSVTE
;
A
#
# COMPACT_ATOMS: atom_id res chain seq x y z
N MET A 1 41.55 15.00 62.20
CA MET A 1 42.25 14.51 60.99
C MET A 1 41.34 14.71 59.77
N SER A 2 41.26 15.96 59.31
CA SER A 2 40.50 16.38 58.14
C SER A 2 41.43 16.30 56.93
N ARG A 3 41.10 15.49 55.91
CA ARG A 3 41.95 15.38 54.72
C ARG A 3 41.70 16.59 53.82
N LEU A 4 42.75 17.40 53.68
CA LEU A 4 42.88 18.50 52.73
C LEU A 4 42.54 18.00 51.31
N ARG A 5 41.53 18.60 50.70
CA ARG A 5 41.29 18.58 49.26
C ARG A 5 42.13 19.71 48.68
N ALA A 6 43.10 19.36 47.84
CA ALA A 6 43.93 20.32 47.13
C ALA A 6 43.07 21.09 46.12
N ASP A 7 43.04 22.41 46.26
CA ASP A 7 42.56 23.33 45.24
C ASP A 7 43.51 23.30 44.06
N TYR A 8 43.04 22.83 42.90
CA TYR A 8 43.69 23.08 41.61
C TYR A 8 43.20 24.43 41.09
N PRO A 9 44.11 25.31 40.63
CA PRO A 9 43.75 26.60 40.06
C PRO A 9 43.11 26.41 38.69
N ALA A 10 42.05 27.18 38.46
CA ALA A 10 41.31 27.39 37.22
C ALA A 10 42.01 26.89 35.93
N GLU A 11 41.50 25.80 35.37
CA GLU A 11 41.63 25.55 33.93
C GLU A 11 40.88 26.66 33.22
N GLY A 12 41.63 27.58 32.62
CA GLY A 12 41.12 28.56 31.69
C GLY A 12 40.38 27.82 30.60
N ILE A 13 39.07 28.03 30.55
CA ILE A 13 38.24 27.68 29.42
C ILE A 13 38.83 28.47 28.26
N MET A 14 39.62 27.79 27.43
CA MET A 14 40.01 28.29 26.13
C MET A 14 38.70 28.46 25.39
N GLN A 15 38.19 29.69 25.37
CA GLN A 15 37.15 30.09 24.43
C GLN A 15 37.75 29.78 23.07
N VAL A 16 37.32 28.67 22.49
CA VAL A 16 37.41 28.48 21.05
C VAL A 16 36.55 29.61 20.52
N GLU A 17 37.20 30.68 20.12
CA GLU A 17 36.60 31.77 19.36
C GLU A 17 35.85 31.07 18.23
N GLU A 18 34.52 31.12 18.32
CA GLU A 18 33.64 30.65 17.27
C GLU A 18 34.03 31.50 16.05
N VAL A 19 34.82 30.92 15.15
CA VAL A 19 35.26 31.60 13.94
C VAL A 19 33.96 31.87 13.19
N GLU A 20 33.44 33.09 13.33
CA GLU A 20 32.36 33.58 12.48
C GLU A 20 32.83 33.36 11.06
N HIS A 21 32.24 32.33 10.44
CA HIS A 21 32.60 31.91 9.11
C HIS A 21 32.25 33.09 8.21
N PHE A 22 33.26 33.75 7.66
CA PHE A 22 33.18 34.84 6.68
C PHE A 22 32.51 34.37 5.38
N LEU A 23 31.25 33.95 5.47
CA LEU A 23 30.41 33.72 4.31
C LEU A 23 29.77 35.07 4.00
N ASP A 24 30.32 35.73 2.97
CA ASP A 24 29.66 36.87 2.33
C ASP A 24 28.19 36.51 2.07
N ASP A 25 27.29 37.42 2.45
CA ASP A 25 25.82 37.25 2.46
C ASP A 25 25.22 36.91 1.07
N ASP A 26 26.05 36.93 0.02
CA ASP A 26 25.73 36.59 -1.38
C ASP A 26 26.03 35.14 -1.79
N THR A 27 26.65 34.31 -0.93
CA THR A 27 27.00 32.93 -1.31
C THR A 27 25.75 32.04 -1.29
N ARG A 28 25.41 31.43 -2.43
CA ARG A 28 24.29 30.49 -2.54
C ARG A 28 24.60 29.19 -1.81
N LEU A 29 23.59 28.58 -1.18
CA LEU A 29 23.74 27.29 -0.50
C LEU A 29 24.35 26.22 -1.43
N GLY A 30 23.92 26.22 -2.68
CA GLY A 30 24.40 25.31 -3.71
C GLY A 30 25.91 25.36 -3.94
N ASP A 31 26.48 26.57 -3.93
CA ASP A 31 27.91 26.78 -4.12
C ASP A 31 28.71 26.31 -2.90
N ILE A 32 28.16 26.52 -1.69
CA ILE A 32 28.75 26.03 -0.44
C ILE A 32 28.80 24.50 -0.44
N MET A 33 27.69 23.83 -0.74
CA MET A 33 27.62 22.36 -0.75
C MET A 33 28.52 21.76 -1.84
N ARG A 34 28.63 22.43 -3.00
CA ARG A 34 29.56 22.04 -4.06
C ARG A 34 31.01 22.20 -3.62
N GLY A 35 31.33 23.29 -2.90
CA GLY A 35 32.63 23.54 -2.30
C GLY A 35 33.03 22.43 -1.33
N GLU A 36 32.15 22.09 -0.38
CA GLU A 36 32.38 21.00 0.58
C GLU A 36 32.54 19.63 -0.09
N ARG A 37 31.78 19.35 -1.15
CA ARG A 37 32.00 18.12 -1.91
C ARG A 37 33.38 18.12 -2.60
N ALA A 38 33.81 19.26 -3.11
CA ALA A 38 35.10 19.42 -3.77
C ALA A 38 36.28 19.33 -2.80
N THR A 39 36.16 19.84 -1.57
CA THR A 39 37.19 19.68 -0.52
C THR A 39 37.36 18.21 -0.11
N MET A 40 36.27 17.43 -0.14
CA MET A 40 36.31 15.97 0.05
C MET A 40 36.84 15.21 -1.18
N GLY A 41 37.07 15.88 -2.32
CA GLY A 41 37.55 15.27 -3.56
C GLY A 41 36.56 14.28 -4.19
N LYS A 42 35.26 14.41 -3.93
CA LYS A 42 34.23 13.46 -4.37
C LYS A 42 33.51 13.92 -5.64
N SER A 43 33.33 13.00 -6.59
CA SER A 43 32.48 13.24 -7.75
C SER A 43 31.00 13.04 -7.40
N LEU A 44 30.09 13.59 -8.22
CA LEU A 44 28.65 13.33 -8.08
C LEU A 44 28.32 11.83 -8.16
N LEU A 45 29.08 11.05 -8.94
CA LEU A 45 28.91 9.60 -9.05
C LEU A 45 29.34 8.86 -7.78
N ASP A 46 30.36 9.37 -7.08
CA ASP A 46 30.78 8.81 -5.78
C ASP A 46 29.72 9.07 -4.72
N VAL A 47 29.18 10.29 -4.66
CA VAL A 47 28.07 10.62 -3.76
C VAL A 47 26.85 9.74 -4.05
N GLN A 48 26.55 9.49 -5.33
CA GLN A 48 25.47 8.57 -5.70
C GLN A 48 25.70 7.15 -5.17
N ARG A 49 26.92 6.63 -5.29
CA ARG A 49 27.26 5.28 -4.82
C ARG A 49 27.15 5.16 -3.30
N GLU A 50 27.55 6.20 -2.58
CA GLU A 50 27.59 6.21 -1.11
C GLU A 50 26.21 6.51 -0.49
N LEU A 51 25.47 7.49 -1.01
CA LEU A 51 24.15 7.87 -0.48
C LEU A 51 22.97 7.16 -1.14
N ARG A 52 23.19 6.45 -2.25
CA ARG A 52 22.13 5.83 -3.07
C ARG A 52 21.07 6.85 -3.54
N ILE A 53 21.50 8.09 -3.74
CA ILE A 53 20.70 9.18 -4.33
C ILE A 53 21.21 9.40 -5.77
N ARG A 54 20.32 9.49 -6.77
CA ARG A 54 20.72 9.74 -8.16
C ARG A 54 21.60 11.00 -8.25
N ALA A 55 22.68 10.94 -9.01
CA ALA A 55 23.61 12.05 -9.20
C ALA A 55 22.91 13.29 -9.79
N SER A 56 21.87 13.09 -10.61
CA SER A 56 21.00 14.16 -11.11
C SER A 56 20.31 14.93 -9.99
N TYR A 57 19.87 14.24 -8.93
CA TYR A 57 19.24 14.88 -7.77
C TYR A 57 20.26 15.59 -6.89
N VAL A 58 21.47 15.05 -6.73
CA VAL A 58 22.55 15.75 -6.02
C VAL A 58 22.92 17.05 -6.73
N ALA A 59 23.02 17.02 -8.06
CA ALA A 59 23.23 18.21 -8.87
C ALA A 59 22.06 19.19 -8.77
N ALA A 60 20.81 18.71 -8.75
CA ALA A 60 19.63 19.54 -8.54
C ALA A 60 19.62 20.24 -7.18
N ILE A 61 20.06 19.55 -6.11
CA ILE A 61 20.25 20.16 -4.77
C ILE A 61 21.29 21.28 -4.84
N GLU A 62 22.43 21.04 -5.50
CA GLU A 62 23.49 22.05 -5.67
C GLU A 62 23.08 23.23 -6.55
N ASN A 63 22.06 23.08 -7.39
CA ASN A 63 21.53 24.18 -8.21
C ASN A 63 20.25 24.79 -7.63
N CYS A 64 19.79 24.31 -6.47
CA CYS A 64 18.51 24.67 -5.86
C CYS A 64 17.31 24.53 -6.82
N ASP A 65 17.35 23.55 -7.74
CA ASP A 65 16.31 23.30 -8.74
C ASP A 65 15.33 22.20 -8.27
N ILE A 66 14.10 22.60 -7.96
CA ILE A 66 13.03 21.69 -7.49
C ILE A 66 12.42 20.89 -8.65
N THR A 67 12.48 21.42 -9.88
CA THR A 67 11.77 20.83 -11.02
C THR A 67 12.37 19.50 -11.48
N ALA A 68 13.65 19.28 -11.16
CA ALA A 68 14.38 18.06 -11.48
C ALA A 68 14.00 16.84 -10.63
N PHE A 69 13.18 17.00 -9.58
CA PHE A 69 12.78 15.89 -8.71
C PHE A 69 11.45 15.27 -9.13
N ASP A 70 11.45 13.96 -9.39
CA ASP A 70 10.23 13.21 -9.76
C ASP A 70 9.18 13.19 -8.63
N THR A 71 9.61 13.21 -7.37
CA THR A 71 8.72 13.10 -6.20
C THR A 71 9.11 14.10 -5.11
N PRO A 72 8.35 15.21 -4.98
CA PRO A 72 8.69 16.31 -4.05
C PRO A 72 8.80 15.91 -2.58
N SER A 73 8.08 14.86 -2.15
CA SER A 73 8.08 14.40 -0.76
C SER A 73 9.45 13.91 -0.27
N PHE A 74 10.32 13.44 -1.17
CA PHE A 74 11.64 12.92 -0.79
C PHE A 74 12.75 13.98 -0.76
N ILE A 75 12.51 15.18 -1.31
CA ILE A 75 13.50 16.27 -1.38
C ILE A 75 14.06 16.58 0.02
N ALA A 76 13.17 16.65 1.02
CA ALA A 76 13.56 16.93 2.40
C ALA A 76 14.48 15.85 3.01
N GLY A 77 14.36 14.60 2.57
CA GLY A 77 15.24 13.51 2.98
C GLY A 77 16.59 13.57 2.26
N TYR A 78 16.58 13.85 0.96
CA TYR A 78 17.80 13.93 0.15
C TYR A 78 18.71 15.07 0.59
N VAL A 79 18.16 16.27 0.78
CA VAL A 79 18.92 17.46 1.23
C VAL A 79 19.58 17.20 2.60
N ARG A 80 18.84 16.67 3.58
CA ARG A 80 19.39 16.37 4.92
C ARG A 80 20.42 15.25 4.90
N SER A 81 20.24 14.25 4.05
CA SER A 81 21.19 13.14 3.92
C SER A 81 22.51 13.61 3.30
N TYR A 82 22.42 14.47 2.28
CA TYR A 82 23.58 15.06 1.65
C TYR A 82 24.31 16.04 2.58
N ALA A 83 23.59 16.88 3.34
CA ALA A 83 24.19 17.74 4.36
C ALA A 83 24.97 16.94 5.42
N ARG A 84 24.40 15.85 5.93
CA ARG A 84 25.08 14.96 6.90
C ARG A 84 26.32 14.30 6.30
N TYR A 85 26.26 13.96 5.02
CA TYR A 85 27.40 13.38 4.31
C TYR A 85 28.58 14.34 4.20
N LEU A 86 28.29 15.62 3.94
CA LEU A 86 29.28 16.70 3.87
C LEU A 86 29.74 17.19 5.25
N GLY A 87 29.21 16.64 6.35
CA GLY A 87 29.54 17.08 7.71
C GLY A 87 28.92 18.42 8.12
N MET A 88 27.93 18.91 7.37
CA MET A 88 27.23 20.17 7.63
C MET A 88 25.99 19.95 8.53
N ASP A 89 25.51 21.01 9.19
CA ASP A 89 24.28 20.94 9.97
C ASP A 89 23.05 20.73 9.07
N SER A 90 22.40 19.58 9.21
CA SER A 90 21.33 19.17 8.31
C SER A 90 20.08 20.05 8.40
N ASP A 91 19.80 20.63 9.56
CA ASP A 91 18.62 21.46 9.77
C ASP A 91 18.84 22.90 9.27
N TRP A 92 20.04 23.44 9.40
CA TRP A 92 20.46 24.69 8.78
C TRP A 92 20.43 24.60 7.25
N VAL A 93 21.07 23.57 6.66
CA VAL A 93 21.09 23.37 5.19
C VAL A 93 19.67 23.24 4.65
N PHE A 94 18.81 22.45 5.30
CA PHE A 94 17.43 22.29 4.85
C PHE A 94 16.62 23.60 4.93
N ARG A 95 16.76 24.37 6.02
CA ARG A 95 16.09 25.68 6.14
C ARG A 95 16.55 26.65 5.06
N ARG A 96 17.85 26.73 4.82
CA ARG A 96 18.42 27.59 3.77
C ARG A 96 17.96 27.15 2.38
N PHE A 97 17.91 25.84 2.12
CA PHE A 97 17.40 25.27 0.87
C PHE A 97 15.94 25.66 0.64
N CYS A 98 15.07 25.58 1.65
CA CYS A 98 13.68 26.00 1.54
C CYS A 98 13.56 27.52 1.26
N ALA A 99 14.43 28.34 1.86
CA ALA A 99 14.43 29.78 1.64
C ALA A 99 14.88 30.16 0.21
N GLU A 100 15.90 29.48 -0.33
CA GLU A 100 16.46 29.77 -1.66
C GLU A 100 15.64 29.17 -2.80
N SER A 101 15.15 27.94 -2.63
CA SER A 101 14.40 27.21 -3.67
C SER A 101 12.90 27.50 -3.64
N GLY A 102 12.37 28.02 -2.53
CA GLY A 102 10.93 28.18 -2.30
C GLY A 102 10.20 26.85 -2.01
N PHE A 103 10.94 25.77 -1.75
CA PHE A 103 10.36 24.47 -1.44
C PHE A 103 9.55 24.51 -0.14
N GLN A 104 8.28 24.13 -0.22
CA GLN A 104 7.41 23.94 0.95
C GLN A 104 7.22 22.44 1.20
N PRO A 105 7.69 21.90 2.33
CA PRO A 105 7.45 20.50 2.66
C PRO A 105 5.94 20.24 2.82
N THR A 106 5.44 19.23 2.12
CA THR A 106 4.06 18.77 2.25
C THR A 106 3.75 18.41 3.72
N HIS A 107 2.58 18.83 4.22
CA HIS A 107 2.15 18.69 5.61
C HIS A 107 2.47 17.30 6.19
N GLY A 108 3.22 17.27 7.30
CA GLY A 108 3.73 16.05 7.96
C GLY A 108 5.25 16.02 8.15
N MET A 109 6.01 16.71 7.28
CA MET A 109 7.49 16.72 7.32
C MET A 109 8.09 18.08 7.73
N ALA A 110 7.24 19.08 7.97
CA ALA A 110 7.65 20.36 8.53
C ALA A 110 8.15 20.17 9.98
N PRO A 111 9.17 20.90 10.43
CA PRO A 111 9.65 20.81 11.82
C PRO A 111 8.54 21.07 12.85
N THR A 112 7.50 21.84 12.50
CA THR A 112 6.31 22.09 13.32
C THR A 112 5.33 20.91 13.39
N ALA A 113 5.41 19.95 12.46
CA ALA A 113 4.56 18.75 12.41
C ALA A 113 5.20 17.55 13.12
N SER A 114 6.50 17.60 13.43
CA SER A 114 7.09 16.66 14.37
C SER A 114 6.56 16.94 15.76
N GLY A 115 5.71 16.04 16.27
CA GLY A 115 5.36 16.02 17.69
C GLY A 115 6.61 16.00 18.57
N PRO A 116 6.47 16.22 19.89
CA PRO A 116 7.61 16.30 20.81
C PRO A 116 8.56 15.13 20.59
N LYS A 117 9.78 15.44 20.15
CA LYS A 117 10.85 14.47 19.88
C LYS A 117 10.99 13.59 21.12
N PRO A 118 10.78 12.26 21.04
CA PRO A 118 10.90 11.40 22.21
C PRO A 118 12.28 11.60 22.80
N ALA A 119 12.32 12.01 24.07
CA ALA A 119 13.57 12.27 24.79
C ALA A 119 14.47 11.04 24.66
N ARG A 120 15.71 11.26 24.21
CA ARG A 120 16.69 10.18 24.05
C ARG A 120 16.84 9.44 25.38
N ARG A 121 16.71 8.12 25.29
CA ARG A 121 16.94 7.10 26.33
C ARG A 121 18.13 7.47 27.23
N PRO A 122 18.01 7.36 28.56
CA PRO A 122 19.18 7.16 29.39
C PRO A 122 19.80 5.80 29.03
N SER A 123 21.11 5.77 28.83
CA SER A 123 21.89 4.57 28.50
C SER A 123 22.14 3.66 29.72
N ASP A 124 21.68 4.06 30.90
CA ASP A 124 21.98 3.39 32.16
C ASP A 124 20.85 2.42 32.59
N PRO A 125 21.13 1.11 32.72
CA PRO A 125 20.15 0.12 33.18
C PRO A 125 19.65 0.39 34.61
N ALA A 126 20.43 1.05 35.46
CA ALA A 126 20.01 1.37 36.83
C ALA A 126 18.85 2.39 36.83
N GLU A 127 18.92 3.38 35.92
CA GLU A 127 17.87 4.39 35.77
C GLU A 127 16.63 3.81 35.08
N ALA A 128 16.79 2.83 34.18
CA ALA A 128 15.68 2.11 33.56
C ALA A 128 14.86 1.29 34.57
N LEU A 129 15.50 0.76 35.62
CA LEU A 129 14.85 -0.01 36.69
C LEU A 129 14.30 0.88 37.82
N ALA A 130 14.92 2.03 38.06
CA ALA A 130 14.45 3.02 39.04
C ALA A 130 13.24 3.83 38.55
N ASN A 131 12.97 3.83 37.24
CA ASN A 131 11.81 4.49 36.68
C ASN A 131 10.52 3.74 37.04
N PRO A 132 9.56 4.36 37.76
CA PRO A 132 8.29 3.73 38.14
C PRO A 132 7.36 3.47 36.95
N ARG A 133 7.72 3.97 35.77
CA ARG A 133 7.06 3.73 34.48
C ARG A 133 7.86 2.72 33.69
N ALA A 134 7.94 1.49 34.19
CA ALA A 134 8.67 0.41 33.54
C ALA A 134 8.06 0.04 32.18
N LEU A 135 8.94 -0.23 31.22
CA LEU A 135 8.68 -0.36 29.77
C LEU A 135 7.79 -1.57 29.39
N PHE A 136 7.64 -2.53 30.30
CA PHE A 136 6.96 -3.81 30.05
C PHE A 136 5.64 -3.96 30.78
N LEU A 137 5.17 -2.92 31.49
CA LEU A 137 3.85 -2.91 32.07
C LEU A 137 2.93 -2.08 31.17
N PRO A 138 1.76 -2.60 30.75
CA PRO A 138 0.76 -1.78 30.07
C PRO A 138 0.41 -0.63 31.02
N GLN A 139 0.68 0.60 30.56
CA GLN A 139 0.25 1.78 31.30
C GLN A 139 -1.28 1.80 31.25
N GLN A 140 -1.93 1.86 32.42
CA GLN A 140 -3.35 2.14 32.45
C GLN A 140 -3.55 3.55 31.92
N GLU A 141 -4.10 3.64 30.72
CA GLU A 141 -4.53 4.90 30.14
C GLU A 141 -5.52 5.54 31.11
N SER A 142 -5.36 6.83 31.39
CA SER A 142 -6.31 7.55 32.23
C SER A 142 -7.67 7.47 31.55
N PHE A 143 -8.72 7.04 32.26
CA PHE A 143 -10.09 6.97 31.71
C PHE A 143 -10.56 8.29 31.06
N TRP A 144 -9.90 9.40 31.39
CA TRP A 144 -10.17 10.74 30.87
C TRP A 144 -9.48 11.05 29.53
N SER A 145 -8.47 10.29 29.09
CA SER A 145 -7.78 10.54 27.81
C SER A 145 -8.55 10.06 26.58
N GLY A 146 -9.50 9.13 26.75
CA GLY A 146 -10.41 8.71 25.70
C GLY A 146 -11.59 9.66 25.47
N ILE A 147 -11.76 10.68 26.33
CA ILE A 147 -12.88 11.63 26.22
C ILE A 147 -12.49 12.72 25.23
N GLU A 148 -12.73 12.46 23.95
CA GLU A 148 -12.57 13.47 22.92
C GLU A 148 -13.64 14.58 23.11
N PRO A 149 -13.29 15.87 22.97
CA PRO A 149 -14.24 16.97 23.17
C PRO A 149 -15.47 16.90 22.25
N ARG A 150 -15.34 16.25 21.08
CA ARG A 150 -16.47 15.98 20.18
C ARG A 150 -17.51 15.01 20.77
N ALA A 151 -17.09 14.04 21.58
CA ALA A 151 -17.98 13.05 22.19
C ALA A 151 -18.87 13.71 23.26
N ILE A 152 -18.32 14.66 24.03
CA ILE A 152 -19.07 15.43 25.02
C ILE A 152 -20.20 16.21 24.35
N GLY A 153 -19.93 16.83 23.19
CA GLY A 153 -20.94 17.55 22.41
C GLY A 153 -22.09 16.66 21.95
N ALA A 154 -21.78 15.47 21.42
CA ALA A 154 -22.80 14.53 20.96
C ALA A 154 -23.69 14.01 22.10
N VAL A 155 -23.11 13.74 23.27
CA VAL A 155 -23.87 13.31 24.47
C VAL A 155 -24.82 14.42 24.94
N LEU A 156 -24.40 15.69 24.91
CA LEU A 156 -25.24 16.81 25.30
C LEU A 156 -26.44 16.97 24.35
N VAL A 157 -26.22 16.84 23.05
CA VAL A 157 -27.31 16.87 22.04
C VAL A 157 -28.28 15.71 22.24
N LEU A 158 -27.77 14.51 22.51
CA LEU A 158 -28.60 13.33 22.80
C LEU A 158 -29.50 13.56 24.02
N ILE A 159 -28.95 14.12 25.12
CA ILE A 159 -29.71 14.43 26.33
C ILE A 159 -30.81 15.46 26.04
N LEU A 160 -30.49 16.51 25.27
CA LEU A 160 -31.47 17.52 24.86
C LEU A 160 -32.60 16.93 24.02
N LEU A 161 -32.29 16.03 23.10
CA LEU A 161 -33.26 15.38 22.22
C LEU A 161 -34.17 14.43 23.00
N VAL A 162 -33.60 13.60 23.89
CA VAL A 162 -34.38 12.70 24.75
C VAL A 162 -35.28 13.49 25.70
N GLY A 163 -34.76 14.56 26.30
CA GLY A 163 -35.54 15.45 27.16
C GLY A 163 -36.69 16.14 26.40
N GLY A 164 -36.43 16.61 25.18
CA GLY A 164 -37.42 17.22 24.31
C GLY A 164 -38.54 16.25 23.92
N LEU A 165 -38.20 15.03 23.49
CA LEU A 165 -39.18 13.99 23.16
C LEU A 165 -39.99 13.56 24.40
N GLY A 166 -39.32 13.38 25.55
CA GLY A 166 -39.98 13.01 26.79
C GLY A 166 -40.97 14.08 27.26
N TYR A 167 -40.58 15.35 27.18
CA TYR A 167 -41.46 16.47 27.48
C TYR A 167 -42.64 16.55 26.50
N GLY A 168 -42.37 16.42 25.19
CA GLY A 168 -43.40 16.38 24.15
C GLY A 168 -44.43 15.28 24.40
N GLY A 169 -43.98 14.04 24.64
CA GLY A 169 -44.85 12.91 24.95
C GLY A 169 -45.68 13.13 26.23
N TRP A 170 -45.08 13.67 27.29
CA TRP A 170 -45.78 14.02 28.52
C TRP A 170 -46.91 15.04 28.27
N THR A 171 -46.62 16.10 27.51
CA THR A 171 -47.60 17.16 27.23
C THR A 171 -48.81 16.65 26.42
N VAL A 172 -48.58 15.78 25.44
CA VAL A 172 -49.67 15.17 24.65
C VAL A 172 -50.57 14.30 25.53
N LEU A 173 -49.99 13.52 26.44
CA LEU A 173 -50.76 12.66 27.33
C LEU A 173 -51.68 13.45 28.27
N GLN A 174 -51.21 14.62 28.72
CA GLN A 174 -52.02 15.55 29.52
C GLN A 174 -53.18 16.16 28.72
N GLU A 175 -53.00 16.42 27.43
CA GLU A 175 -54.05 17.01 26.58
C GLU A 175 -55.15 15.99 26.23
N VAL A 176 -54.78 14.73 25.97
CA VAL A 176 -55.75 13.65 25.69
C VAL A 176 -56.67 13.38 26.89
N GLN A 177 -56.17 13.55 28.12
CA GLN A 177 -56.99 13.40 29.34
C GLN A 177 -57.97 14.56 29.57
N ARG A 178 -57.81 15.68 28.86
CA ARG A 178 -58.71 16.85 28.97
C ARG A 178 -59.91 16.79 28.04
N VAL A 179 -60.03 15.74 27.21
CA VAL A 179 -61.21 15.54 26.37
C VAL A 179 -62.38 15.12 27.27
N THR A 180 -63.09 16.13 27.76
CA THR A 180 -64.37 15.96 28.43
C THR A 180 -65.38 15.48 27.38
N LEU A 181 -65.65 14.18 27.37
CA LEU A 181 -66.84 13.62 26.73
C LEU A 181 -68.03 14.27 27.41
N SER A 182 -68.66 15.25 26.76
CA SER A 182 -69.97 15.71 27.18
C SER A 182 -70.93 14.55 26.93
N PRO A 183 -71.59 13.97 27.94
CA PRO A 183 -72.54 12.88 27.72
C PRO A 183 -73.69 13.43 26.88
N GLY A 184 -73.68 13.13 25.57
CA GLY A 184 -74.86 13.29 24.72
C GLY A 184 -75.82 12.18 25.08
N GLU A 185 -76.95 12.54 25.67
CA GLU A 185 -78.12 11.68 25.83
C GLU A 185 -78.75 11.39 24.46
N ASP A 186 -78.12 10.53 23.67
CA ASP A 186 -78.75 9.96 22.47
C ASP A 186 -78.85 8.44 22.67
N SER A 187 -80.00 8.01 23.19
CA SER A 187 -80.37 6.60 23.20
C SER A 187 -80.82 6.22 21.79
N PRO A 188 -80.19 5.25 21.09
CA PRO A 188 -80.60 4.91 19.74
C PRO A 188 -82.00 4.29 19.74
N ASP A 189 -82.95 5.02 19.14
CA ASP A 189 -84.31 4.55 18.87
C ASP A 189 -84.26 3.50 17.74
N ILE A 190 -84.71 2.28 18.06
CA ILE A 190 -84.62 1.12 17.17
C ILE A 190 -85.89 1.09 16.34
N VAL A 191 -85.90 1.79 15.21
CA VAL A 191 -86.91 1.62 14.17
C VAL A 191 -86.48 0.52 13.20
N THR A 192 -86.89 -0.69 13.53
CA THR A 192 -87.05 -1.79 12.57
C THR A 192 -88.19 -1.47 11.62
N ALA A 193 -87.97 -1.78 10.34
CA ALA A 193 -88.82 -1.58 9.17
C ALA A 193 -88.75 -0.17 8.58
N LEU A 194 -88.13 -0.07 7.40
CA LEU A 194 -88.78 0.46 6.20
C LEU A 194 -88.01 0.02 4.93
N ASP A 195 -88.84 -0.25 3.94
CA ASP A 195 -88.67 -0.94 2.67
C ASP A 195 -87.79 -0.15 1.66
N PRO A 196 -86.82 -0.78 0.96
CA PRO A 196 -85.78 -0.09 0.18
C PRO A 196 -86.19 0.55 -1.17
N THR A 197 -87.42 1.01 -1.37
CA THR A 197 -87.85 1.62 -2.66
C THR A 197 -88.45 3.03 -2.59
N GLU A 198 -88.37 3.73 -1.45
CA GLU A 198 -89.11 4.99 -1.27
C GLU A 198 -88.23 6.24 -1.03
N ASN A 199 -87.08 6.36 -1.72
CA ASN A 199 -86.32 7.62 -1.78
C ASN A 199 -85.62 7.85 -3.14
N ALA A 200 -86.24 7.41 -4.22
CA ALA A 200 -85.95 7.89 -5.57
C ALA A 200 -86.47 9.34 -5.72
N GLY A 201 -85.72 10.28 -5.15
CA GLY A 201 -85.95 11.72 -5.30
C GLY A 201 -85.80 12.47 -3.99
N MET A 202 -84.58 12.94 -3.71
CA MET A 202 -84.34 14.29 -3.16
C MET A 202 -82.83 14.60 -3.14
N THR A 203 -82.46 15.57 -3.99
CA THR A 203 -81.36 16.54 -3.93
C THR A 203 -80.17 16.28 -2.98
N GLY A 204 -79.01 15.93 -3.56
CA GLY A 204 -77.71 16.03 -2.87
C GLY A 204 -77.26 17.49 -2.69
N PRO A 205 -76.47 17.81 -1.65
CA PRO A 205 -75.90 19.14 -1.46
C PRO A 205 -74.94 19.47 -2.61
N ALA A 206 -75.05 20.71 -3.10
CA ALA A 206 -74.20 21.25 -4.15
C ALA A 206 -72.73 21.16 -3.75
N LEU A 207 -71.95 20.40 -4.51
CA LEU A 207 -70.50 20.48 -4.48
C LEU A 207 -70.11 21.81 -5.12
N ASP A 208 -69.53 22.70 -4.33
CA ASP A 208 -68.89 23.91 -4.83
C ASP A 208 -67.70 23.49 -5.72
N MET A 209 -67.80 23.78 -7.02
CA MET A 209 -66.82 23.37 -8.03
C MET A 209 -65.52 24.19 -7.97
N SER A 210 -65.41 25.14 -7.03
CA SER A 210 -64.21 25.97 -6.83
C SER A 210 -63.00 25.17 -6.29
N ASP A 211 -63.23 24.24 -5.35
CA ASP A 211 -62.15 23.60 -4.57
C ASP A 211 -61.64 22.29 -5.16
N THR A 212 -62.27 21.80 -6.24
CA THR A 212 -61.82 20.57 -6.92
C THR A 212 -60.53 20.77 -7.73
N THR A 213 -60.20 22.02 -8.08
CA THR A 213 -59.01 22.36 -8.87
C THR A 213 -57.74 22.36 -8.01
N GLU A 214 -57.81 22.82 -6.76
CA GLU A 214 -56.67 22.85 -5.85
C GLU A 214 -56.36 21.48 -5.25
N LEU A 215 -57.39 20.66 -4.99
CA LEU A 215 -57.18 19.30 -4.50
C LEU A 215 -56.55 18.40 -5.59
N ALA A 216 -56.96 18.56 -6.86
CA ALA A 216 -56.37 17.82 -7.98
C ALA A 216 -54.90 18.21 -8.28
N GLN A 217 -54.49 19.45 -7.96
CA GLN A 217 -53.10 19.90 -8.11
C GLN A 217 -52.15 19.39 -7.02
N ASN A 218 -52.67 19.04 -5.83
CA ASN A 218 -51.86 18.63 -4.68
C ASN A 218 -51.82 17.11 -4.44
N LEU A 219 -52.50 16.28 -5.24
CA LEU A 219 -52.29 14.84 -5.18
C LEU A 219 -50.93 14.47 -5.81
N PRO A 220 -50.09 13.69 -5.13
CA PRO A 220 -48.83 13.22 -5.71
C PRO A 220 -49.14 12.42 -6.97
N GLN A 221 -48.67 12.93 -8.12
CA GLN A 221 -48.88 12.28 -9.41
C GLN A 221 -48.32 10.84 -9.37
N PRO A 222 -49.00 9.84 -9.95
CA PRO A 222 -48.60 8.43 -9.88
C PRO A 222 -47.19 8.17 -10.42
N GLU A 223 -46.68 9.04 -11.31
CA GLU A 223 -45.30 8.97 -11.82
C GLU A 223 -44.23 9.22 -10.74
N SER A 224 -44.54 9.97 -9.68
CA SER A 224 -43.60 10.22 -8.59
C SER A 224 -43.35 8.98 -7.74
N LEU A 225 -44.39 8.15 -7.56
CA LEU A 225 -44.28 6.87 -6.86
C LEU A 225 -43.62 5.81 -7.76
N ASP A 226 -43.88 5.83 -9.07
CA ASP A 226 -43.27 4.90 -10.02
C ASP A 226 -41.73 5.09 -10.11
N ARG A 227 -41.23 6.32 -9.96
CA ARG A 227 -39.78 6.59 -9.87
C ARG A 227 -39.10 6.02 -8.62
N LEU A 228 -39.83 5.92 -7.49
CA LEU A 228 -39.28 5.37 -6.25
C LEU A 228 -39.15 3.84 -6.29
N TYR A 229 -40.01 3.17 -7.05
CA TYR A 229 -40.02 1.70 -7.18
C TYR A 229 -39.30 1.18 -8.43
N ARG A 230 -38.91 2.04 -9.36
CA ARG A 230 -38.12 1.64 -10.52
C ARG A 230 -36.70 1.27 -10.09
N PRO A 231 -36.18 0.08 -10.45
CA PRO A 231 -34.80 -0.27 -10.15
C PRO A 231 -33.88 0.74 -10.85
N GLN A 232 -33.08 1.46 -10.06
CA GLN A 232 -32.05 2.34 -10.61
C GLN A 232 -31.03 1.46 -11.33
N ILE A 233 -30.81 1.75 -12.61
CA ILE A 233 -29.74 1.11 -13.37
C ILE A 233 -28.45 1.64 -12.72
N LEU A 234 -27.71 0.77 -12.04
CA LEU A 234 -26.39 1.12 -11.54
C LEU A 234 -25.53 1.50 -12.75
N GLU A 235 -25.26 2.79 -12.95
CA GLU A 235 -24.17 3.22 -13.80
C GLU A 235 -22.89 2.75 -13.11
N ALA A 236 -22.41 1.57 -13.51
CA ALA A 236 -21.12 1.09 -13.09
C ALA A 236 -20.08 2.15 -13.52
N PRO A 237 -19.18 2.59 -12.61
CA PRO A 237 -18.17 3.56 -12.97
C PRO A 237 -17.38 3.02 -14.16
N VAL A 238 -17.26 3.81 -15.23
CA VAL A 238 -16.44 3.46 -16.40
C VAL A 238 -14.99 3.39 -15.94
N LEU A 239 -14.49 2.18 -15.70
CA LEU A 239 -13.10 1.93 -15.36
C LEU A 239 -12.26 2.17 -16.60
N THR A 240 -11.74 3.40 -16.73
CA THR A 240 -10.63 3.66 -17.64
C THR A 240 -9.37 3.09 -17.00
N SER A 241 -8.63 2.25 -17.73
CA SER A 241 -7.35 1.76 -17.25
C SER A 241 -6.40 2.94 -17.06
N ARG A 242 -5.88 3.12 -15.84
CA ARG A 242 -4.95 4.21 -15.53
C ARG A 242 -3.67 4.15 -16.39
N ASP A 243 -3.31 2.95 -16.82
CA ASP A 243 -2.04 2.67 -17.47
C ASP A 243 -2.28 2.21 -18.92
N GLY A 244 -2.57 3.17 -19.80
CA GLY A 244 -2.92 2.93 -21.21
C GLY A 244 -2.01 1.91 -21.94
N PRO A 245 -0.67 2.01 -21.87
CA PRO A 245 0.21 1.08 -22.60
C PRO A 245 0.22 -0.35 -22.04
N ILE A 246 -0.04 -0.53 -20.75
CA ILE A 246 0.01 -1.85 -20.10
C ILE A 246 -1.25 -2.65 -20.42
N ALA A 247 -2.39 -1.98 -20.56
CA ALA A 247 -3.65 -2.61 -20.95
C ALA A 247 -3.64 -3.17 -22.39
N ALA A 248 -2.71 -2.72 -23.25
CA ALA A 248 -2.54 -3.23 -24.61
C ALA A 248 -1.67 -4.50 -24.70
N ILE A 249 -1.09 -4.96 -23.58
CA ILE A 249 -0.27 -6.17 -23.53
C ILE A 249 -1.20 -7.36 -23.38
N ASP A 250 -1.33 -8.16 -24.44
CA ASP A 250 -2.05 -9.43 -24.41
C ASP A 250 -1.17 -10.51 -23.71
N PRO A 251 -1.59 -11.06 -22.56
CA PRO A 251 -0.82 -12.06 -21.82
C PRO A 251 -0.73 -13.42 -22.52
N GLY A 252 -1.45 -13.63 -23.63
CA GLY A 252 -1.41 -14.86 -24.43
C GLY A 252 -0.35 -14.90 -25.53
N LEU A 253 0.35 -13.79 -25.80
CA LEU A 253 1.36 -13.71 -26.87
C LEU A 253 2.74 -14.16 -26.36
N THR A 254 3.04 -15.45 -26.50
CA THR A 254 4.39 -15.98 -26.33
C THR A 254 5.34 -15.30 -27.33
N ALA A 255 6.39 -14.66 -26.81
CA ALA A 255 7.37 -13.92 -27.58
C ALA A 255 8.03 -14.76 -28.68
N ALA A 256 7.69 -14.47 -29.93
CA ALA A 256 8.58 -14.37 -31.08
C ALA A 256 7.72 -14.22 -32.34
N THR A 257 7.50 -13.00 -32.79
CA THR A 257 7.57 -12.62 -34.21
C THR A 257 7.49 -11.08 -34.23
N SER A 258 8.64 -10.43 -34.37
CA SER A 258 8.68 -9.08 -34.94
C SER A 258 8.31 -9.22 -36.42
N SER A 259 7.02 -9.17 -36.71
CA SER A 259 6.50 -8.97 -38.06
C SER A 259 5.67 -7.70 -38.05
N SER A 260 6.27 -6.65 -38.63
CA SER A 260 5.63 -5.83 -39.65
C SER A 260 4.21 -6.33 -40.01
N GLN A 261 3.21 -5.77 -39.34
CA GLN A 261 1.83 -5.77 -39.77
C GLN A 261 1.38 -4.31 -39.81
N ASP A 262 1.81 -3.64 -40.88
CA ASP A 262 1.11 -2.48 -41.42
C ASP A 262 1.14 -2.59 -42.94
N THR A 263 0.72 -3.76 -43.44
CA THR A 263 0.61 -4.03 -44.88
C THR A 263 -0.57 -4.94 -45.15
N ALA A 264 -1.77 -4.46 -44.82
CA ALA A 264 -3.02 -5.07 -45.28
C ALA A 264 -4.10 -4.01 -45.46
N VAL A 265 -3.78 -2.92 -46.16
CA VAL A 265 -4.75 -2.01 -46.78
C VAL A 265 -4.07 -1.27 -47.94
N ALA A 266 -3.61 -2.02 -48.94
CA ALA A 266 -3.22 -1.45 -50.23
C ALA A 266 -3.33 -2.49 -51.33
N GLU A 267 -4.36 -3.34 -51.28
CA GLU A 267 -4.72 -4.14 -52.44
C GLU A 267 -5.88 -3.41 -53.12
N ASN A 268 -5.62 -3.00 -54.37
CA ASN A 268 -6.58 -2.48 -55.34
C ASN A 268 -6.70 -0.95 -55.53
N LEU A 269 -5.58 -0.29 -55.81
CA LEU A 269 -5.55 0.94 -56.61
C LEU A 269 -4.75 0.62 -57.87
N GLY A 270 -5.43 0.40 -59.00
CA GLY A 270 -4.84 0.02 -60.29
C GLY A 270 -3.82 1.03 -60.84
N LEU A 271 -2.62 1.00 -60.27
CA LEU A 271 -1.48 1.84 -60.63
C LEU A 271 -0.59 1.10 -61.65
N PRO A 272 -0.04 1.80 -62.66
CA PRO A 272 0.81 1.18 -63.68
C PRO A 272 2.06 0.52 -63.08
N ASP A 273 2.46 -0.64 -63.62
CA ASP A 273 3.58 -1.47 -63.14
C ASP A 273 4.89 -0.71 -62.91
N ALA A 274 5.14 0.34 -63.69
CA ALA A 274 6.32 1.20 -63.55
C ALA A 274 6.38 1.94 -62.20
N VAL A 275 5.23 2.29 -61.63
CA VAL A 275 5.13 2.98 -60.34
C VAL A 275 5.31 1.99 -59.19
N GLN A 276 4.79 0.77 -59.35
CA GLN A 276 4.99 -0.30 -58.36
C GLN A 276 6.46 -0.72 -58.28
N ALA A 277 7.14 -0.82 -59.43
CA ALA A 277 8.59 -1.09 -59.49
C ALA A 277 9.42 0.04 -58.85
N ALA A 278 9.02 1.30 -59.01
CA ALA A 278 9.69 2.45 -58.39
C ALA A 278 9.53 2.45 -56.86
N ILE A 279 8.34 2.10 -56.34
CA ILE A 279 8.08 1.99 -54.90
C ILE A 279 8.89 0.83 -54.30
N GLN A 280 8.95 -0.32 -54.98
CA GLN A 280 9.75 -1.47 -54.53
C GLN A 280 11.25 -1.13 -54.48
N THR A 281 11.75 -0.37 -55.47
CA THR A 281 13.15 0.07 -55.52
C THR A 281 13.47 1.09 -54.42
N ALA A 282 12.51 1.96 -54.08
CA ALA A 282 12.66 2.92 -52.98
C ALA A 282 12.69 2.22 -51.60
N LEU A 283 11.86 1.19 -51.39
CA LEU A 283 11.84 0.39 -50.16
C LEU A 283 13.12 -0.44 -49.97
N SER A 284 13.69 -0.99 -51.05
CA SER A 284 14.97 -1.71 -50.97
C SER A 284 16.16 -0.80 -50.61
N ASN A 285 16.10 0.49 -50.93
CA ASN A 285 17.16 1.45 -50.59
C ASN A 285 17.09 1.94 -49.13
N VAL A 286 15.97 1.72 -48.42
CA VAL A 286 15.84 2.04 -46.99
C VAL A 286 16.41 0.91 -46.10
N ASN A 287 16.45 -0.33 -46.60
CA ASN A 287 17.04 -1.47 -45.89
C ASN A 287 18.58 -1.55 -45.96
N GLY A 288 19.24 -0.60 -46.64
CA GLY A 288 20.71 -0.55 -46.76
C GLY A 288 21.43 0.20 -45.63
N SER A 289 20.70 0.91 -44.76
CA SER A 289 21.24 1.56 -43.57
C SER A 289 20.91 0.71 -42.34
N GLY A 290 21.89 -0.10 -41.91
CA GLY A 290 21.84 -0.74 -40.60
C GLY A 290 21.60 0.30 -39.50
N PRO A 291 20.96 -0.07 -38.38
CA PRO A 291 20.66 0.87 -37.31
C PRO A 291 21.97 1.50 -36.80
N MET A 292 22.07 2.82 -36.94
CA MET A 292 23.11 3.62 -36.29
C MET A 292 22.89 3.52 -34.78
N ASP A 293 23.78 2.78 -34.13
CA ASP A 293 23.83 2.57 -32.69
C ASP A 293 24.24 3.87 -32.00
N TYR A 294 23.29 4.55 -31.35
CA TYR A 294 23.58 5.75 -30.56
C TYR A 294 23.46 5.42 -29.07
N GLY A 295 24.60 5.06 -28.46
CA GLY A 295 24.75 4.87 -27.01
C GLY A 295 26.07 4.14 -26.68
N PRO A 296 26.64 4.32 -25.47
CA PRO A 296 27.74 3.46 -25.05
C PRO A 296 27.23 2.02 -24.96
N GLN A 297 27.83 1.13 -25.75
CA GLN A 297 27.55 -0.30 -25.72
C GLN A 297 27.90 -0.87 -24.34
N MET A 298 26.89 -1.11 -23.50
CA MET A 298 27.06 -1.98 -22.35
C MET A 298 27.31 -3.40 -22.90
N PRO A 299 28.37 -4.10 -22.46
CA PRO A 299 28.53 -5.49 -22.82
C PRO A 299 27.28 -6.22 -22.34
N LEU A 300 26.60 -6.88 -23.28
CA LEU A 300 25.61 -7.91 -22.99
C LEU A 300 26.34 -9.03 -22.24
N GLN A 301 26.48 -8.88 -20.93
CA GLN A 301 26.71 -10.01 -20.05
C GLN A 301 25.44 -10.84 -20.13
N SER A 302 25.46 -11.81 -21.03
CA SER A 302 24.76 -13.06 -20.82
C SER A 302 25.16 -13.55 -19.44
N THR A 303 24.31 -13.32 -18.44
CA THR A 303 24.45 -13.96 -17.12
C THR A 303 24.09 -15.44 -17.29
N GLN A 304 24.89 -16.17 -18.04
CA GLN A 304 25.04 -17.60 -17.86
C GLN A 304 25.74 -17.75 -16.51
N MET A 305 24.93 -17.82 -15.44
CA MET A 305 25.41 -18.29 -14.16
C MET A 305 25.88 -19.73 -14.38
N ALA A 306 27.19 -19.90 -14.57
CA ALA A 306 27.82 -21.20 -14.47
C ALA A 306 27.75 -21.63 -13.01
N MET A 307 26.63 -22.23 -12.60
CA MET A 307 26.60 -23.03 -11.38
C MET A 307 27.36 -24.31 -11.67
N THR A 308 28.43 -24.55 -10.91
CA THR A 308 29.05 -25.87 -10.82
C THR A 308 28.04 -26.80 -10.15
N VAL A 309 27.27 -27.51 -10.97
CA VAL A 309 26.38 -28.57 -10.51
C VAL A 309 27.25 -29.65 -9.86
N ALA A 310 27.14 -29.81 -8.54
CA ALA A 310 27.61 -31.03 -7.90
C ALA A 310 26.74 -32.18 -8.43
N ALA A 311 27.37 -33.08 -9.19
CA ALA A 311 26.69 -34.27 -9.66
C ALA A 311 26.32 -35.15 -8.44
N ASP A 312 25.04 -35.50 -8.37
CA ASP A 312 24.48 -36.55 -7.49
C ASP A 312 24.12 -36.17 -6.04
N ALA A 313 23.52 -34.99 -5.83
CA ALA A 313 22.76 -34.71 -4.60
C ALA A 313 21.25 -34.93 -4.85
N PRO A 314 20.55 -35.77 -4.07
CA PRO A 314 19.11 -35.95 -4.22
C PRO A 314 18.37 -34.62 -4.01
N PRO A 315 17.29 -34.35 -4.78
CA PRO A 315 16.66 -33.04 -4.81
C PRO A 315 16.02 -32.72 -3.45
N LEU A 316 16.46 -31.61 -2.85
CA LEU A 316 15.77 -30.99 -1.73
C LEU A 316 14.66 -30.10 -2.31
N GLU A 317 13.42 -30.31 -1.85
CA GLU A 317 12.27 -29.55 -2.31
C GLU A 317 11.63 -28.76 -1.18
N LEU A 318 11.22 -27.54 -1.49
CA LEU A 318 10.37 -26.72 -0.64
C LEU A 318 8.92 -26.88 -1.09
N LEU A 319 8.01 -27.03 -0.13
CA LEU A 319 6.60 -27.31 -0.35
C LEU A 319 5.75 -26.30 0.41
N ALA A 320 4.69 -25.79 -0.21
CA ALA A 320 3.71 -24.93 0.45
C ALA A 320 2.33 -25.61 0.51
N ALA A 321 1.84 -25.96 1.69
CA ALA A 321 0.49 -26.50 1.87
C ALA A 321 -0.59 -25.40 1.71
N ARG A 322 -0.24 -24.15 2.04
CA ARG A 322 -1.06 -22.93 1.92
C ARG A 322 -0.22 -21.80 1.36
N PRO A 323 -0.85 -20.70 0.88
CA PRO A 323 -0.12 -19.53 0.44
C PRO A 323 0.86 -19.02 1.50
N ALA A 324 2.14 -18.98 1.15
CA ALA A 324 3.23 -18.61 2.05
C ALA A 324 4.27 -17.78 1.30
N TRP A 325 4.64 -16.63 1.85
CA TRP A 325 5.74 -15.83 1.30
C TRP A 325 7.07 -16.48 1.64
N VAL A 326 7.88 -16.78 0.62
CA VAL A 326 9.14 -17.50 0.73
C VAL A 326 10.23 -16.69 0.05
N ARG A 327 11.38 -16.60 0.72
CA ARG A 327 12.63 -16.10 0.15
C ARG A 327 13.77 -17.07 0.47
N VAL A 328 14.41 -17.57 -0.58
CA VAL A 328 15.60 -18.42 -0.49
C VAL A 328 16.80 -17.63 -0.98
N THR A 329 17.85 -17.55 -0.16
CA THR A 329 19.07 -16.80 -0.47
C THR A 329 20.27 -17.74 -0.40
N SER A 330 21.11 -17.75 -1.43
CA SER A 330 22.40 -18.45 -1.42
C SER A 330 23.36 -17.82 -0.40
N SER A 331 24.43 -18.53 -0.03
CA SER A 331 25.47 -18.01 0.86
C SER A 331 26.16 -16.75 0.32
N ASP A 332 26.27 -16.62 -1.01
CA ASP A 332 26.82 -15.45 -1.70
C ASP A 332 25.89 -14.22 -1.69
N GLY A 333 24.69 -14.35 -1.11
CA GLY A 333 23.69 -13.29 -1.04
C GLY A 333 22.75 -13.22 -2.26
N THR A 334 22.99 -14.03 -3.30
CA THR A 334 22.08 -14.14 -4.46
C THR A 334 20.74 -14.72 -4.02
N VAL A 335 19.64 -14.05 -4.40
CA VAL A 335 18.28 -14.55 -4.14
C VAL A 335 17.93 -15.60 -5.19
N LEU A 336 17.70 -16.83 -4.75
CA LEU A 336 17.34 -17.97 -5.61
C LEU A 336 15.84 -18.01 -5.90
N LEU A 337 15.04 -17.62 -4.91
CA LEU A 337 13.57 -17.55 -5.01
C LEU A 337 13.07 -16.44 -4.09
N GLU A 338 12.15 -15.60 -4.58
CA GLU A 338 11.39 -14.66 -3.77
C GLU A 338 9.98 -14.48 -4.36
N LYS A 339 8.98 -15.13 -3.76
CA LYS A 339 7.58 -15.13 -4.20
C LYS A 339 6.67 -15.53 -3.04
N ILE A 340 5.37 -15.29 -3.18
CA ILE A 340 4.35 -16.06 -2.46
C ILE A 340 4.20 -17.41 -3.19
N MET A 341 4.56 -18.50 -2.54
CA MET A 341 4.27 -19.85 -3.03
C MET A 341 2.80 -20.16 -2.79
N ASP A 342 2.11 -20.59 -3.83
CA ASP A 342 0.70 -20.96 -3.79
C ASP A 342 0.51 -22.32 -3.10
N ALA A 343 -0.72 -22.64 -2.69
CA ALA A 343 -1.03 -23.94 -2.09
C ALA A 343 -0.76 -25.07 -3.09
N GLY A 344 0.02 -26.07 -2.68
CA GLY A 344 0.48 -27.17 -3.52
C GLY A 344 1.71 -26.87 -4.38
N GLU A 345 2.24 -25.63 -4.36
CA GLU A 345 3.44 -25.27 -5.12
C GLU A 345 4.69 -25.94 -4.53
N ARG A 346 5.58 -26.40 -5.41
CA ARG A 346 6.84 -27.06 -5.06
C ARG A 346 7.99 -26.36 -5.75
N PHE A 347 9.08 -26.16 -5.02
CA PHE A 347 10.30 -25.57 -5.56
C PHE A 347 11.49 -26.47 -5.26
N THR A 348 12.11 -27.01 -6.31
CA THR A 348 13.34 -27.80 -6.20
C THR A 348 14.53 -26.87 -6.03
N LEU A 349 15.28 -27.06 -4.95
CA LEU A 349 16.46 -26.26 -4.67
C LEU A 349 17.65 -26.73 -5.52
N PRO A 350 18.41 -25.81 -6.13
CA PRO A 350 19.61 -26.18 -6.85
C PRO A 350 20.67 -26.74 -5.89
N SER A 351 21.44 -27.73 -6.34
CA SER A 351 22.55 -28.32 -5.59
C SER A 351 23.72 -27.33 -5.54
N LEU A 352 23.82 -26.58 -4.45
CA LEU A 352 24.88 -25.60 -4.20
C LEU A 352 25.93 -26.19 -3.25
N GLU A 353 27.18 -25.71 -3.36
CA GLU A 353 28.28 -26.10 -2.46
C GLU A 353 27.99 -25.73 -0.99
N GLN A 354 27.33 -24.60 -0.77
CA GLN A 354 26.92 -24.10 0.54
C GLN A 354 25.40 -24.06 0.63
N ALA A 355 24.87 -24.46 1.79
CA ALA A 355 23.44 -24.55 2.01
C ALA A 355 22.78 -23.15 1.98
N PRO A 356 21.71 -22.96 1.18
CA PRO A 356 21.01 -21.68 1.14
C PRO A 356 20.18 -21.45 2.42
N LEU A 357 19.89 -20.18 2.69
CA LEU A 357 19.06 -19.76 3.82
C LEU A 357 17.63 -19.46 3.37
N LEU A 358 16.67 -20.00 4.11
CA LEU A 358 15.25 -19.72 3.96
C LEU A 358 14.80 -18.64 4.95
N ARG A 359 13.98 -17.74 4.43
CA ARG A 359 13.09 -16.87 5.18
C ARG A 359 11.67 -17.10 4.68
N THR A 360 10.74 -17.39 5.58
CA THR A 360 9.34 -17.60 5.20
C THR A 360 8.39 -16.90 6.15
N GLY A 361 7.32 -16.32 5.59
CA GLY A 361 6.12 -15.90 6.31
C GLY A 361 5.04 -16.97 6.19
N ASN A 362 4.12 -17.01 7.16
CA ASN A 362 3.19 -18.13 7.32
C ASN A 362 3.93 -19.48 7.37
N SER A 363 4.98 -19.57 8.19
CA SER A 363 5.88 -20.73 8.28
C SER A 363 5.17 -22.05 8.60
N GLY A 364 4.00 -22.02 9.23
CA GLY A 364 3.15 -23.19 9.48
C GLY A 364 2.56 -23.83 8.23
N ALA A 365 2.71 -23.20 7.06
CA ALA A 365 2.28 -23.73 5.77
C ALA A 365 3.43 -24.30 4.95
N VAL A 366 4.69 -24.14 5.38
CA VAL A 366 5.87 -24.53 4.59
C VAL A 366 6.47 -25.81 5.15
N TYR A 367 6.76 -26.75 4.24
CA TYR A 367 7.32 -28.07 4.53
C TYR A 367 8.52 -28.33 3.62
N PHE A 368 9.36 -29.28 4.01
CA PHE A 368 10.59 -29.65 3.30
C PHE A 368 10.51 -31.10 2.86
N ALA A 369 10.65 -31.37 1.56
CA ALA A 369 10.78 -32.73 1.04
C ALA A 369 12.26 -33.08 0.88
N VAL A 370 12.71 -34.06 1.65
CA VAL A 370 14.07 -34.59 1.65
C VAL A 370 13.99 -36.07 1.28
N ASN A 371 14.57 -36.49 0.14
CA ASN A 371 14.53 -37.89 -0.32
C ASN A 371 13.10 -38.49 -0.37
N GLY A 372 12.11 -37.69 -0.81
CA GLY A 372 10.72 -38.11 -0.90
C GLY A 372 9.96 -38.19 0.44
N ARG A 373 10.60 -37.82 1.56
CA ARG A 373 9.95 -37.70 2.88
C ARG A 373 9.74 -36.23 3.24
N THR A 374 8.55 -35.90 3.73
CA THR A 374 8.16 -34.54 4.10
C THR A 374 8.42 -34.27 5.58
N TYR A 375 9.15 -33.19 5.86
CA TYR A 375 9.52 -32.71 7.19
C TYR A 375 8.90 -31.33 7.43
N GLY A 376 8.52 -31.04 8.67
CA GLY A 376 7.96 -29.75 9.06
C GLY A 376 6.73 -29.90 9.95
N PRO A 377 5.93 -28.83 10.12
CA PRO A 377 6.03 -27.52 9.45
C PRO A 377 7.27 -26.72 9.85
N ALA A 378 7.67 -25.74 9.03
CA ALA A 378 8.86 -24.94 9.26
C ALA A 378 8.83 -24.15 10.59
N ALA A 379 7.65 -23.80 11.08
CA ALA A 379 7.40 -23.47 12.49
C ALA A 379 5.91 -23.66 12.82
N PRO A 380 5.50 -23.83 14.09
CA PRO A 380 4.10 -23.95 14.45
C PRO A 380 3.35 -22.63 14.20
N GLY A 381 2.19 -22.69 13.53
CA GLY A 381 1.30 -21.56 13.30
C GLY A 381 1.78 -20.51 12.28
N PRO A 382 1.00 -19.43 12.07
CA PRO A 382 1.31 -18.39 11.09
C PRO A 382 2.31 -17.39 11.68
N GLN A 383 3.61 -17.70 11.55
CA GLN A 383 4.68 -16.78 11.96
C GLN A 383 5.73 -16.61 10.86
N VAL A 384 6.64 -15.66 11.07
CA VAL A 384 7.76 -15.38 10.17
C VAL A 384 9.04 -15.93 10.77
N ILE A 385 9.70 -16.84 10.07
CA ILE A 385 11.02 -17.36 10.46
C ILE A 385 12.08 -16.91 9.46
N LYS A 386 13.31 -16.77 9.93
CA LYS A 386 14.46 -16.28 9.16
C LYS A 386 15.65 -17.19 9.41
N ASN A 387 16.56 -17.25 8.45
CA ASN A 387 17.85 -17.94 8.56
C ASN A 387 17.71 -19.45 8.84
N VAL A 388 16.69 -20.09 8.25
CA VAL A 388 16.58 -21.56 8.29
C VAL A 388 17.54 -22.12 7.25
N GLU A 389 18.51 -22.92 7.68
CA GLU A 389 19.48 -23.53 6.77
C GLU A 389 18.84 -24.68 6.01
N LEU A 390 18.87 -24.61 4.68
CA LEU A 390 18.30 -25.61 3.79
C LEU A 390 19.34 -26.69 3.45
N SER A 391 19.87 -27.36 4.46
CA SER A 391 20.71 -28.56 4.31
C SER A 391 19.95 -29.81 4.75
N GLN A 392 20.19 -30.92 4.07
CA GLN A 392 19.53 -32.20 4.40
C GLN A 392 19.77 -32.60 5.87
N GLU A 393 20.97 -32.41 6.38
CA GLU A 393 21.33 -32.72 7.77
C GLU A 393 20.57 -31.84 8.78
N ASN A 394 20.53 -30.52 8.54
CA ASN A 394 19.82 -29.59 9.40
C ASN A 394 18.32 -29.88 9.42
N LEU A 395 17.72 -30.12 8.26
CA LEU A 395 16.28 -30.34 8.15
C LEU A 395 15.83 -31.65 8.79
N THR A 396 16.61 -32.72 8.62
CA THR A 396 16.27 -34.05 9.19
C THR A 396 16.53 -34.14 10.69
N SER A 397 17.41 -33.31 11.25
CA SER A 397 17.68 -33.23 12.69
C SER A 397 16.76 -32.27 13.43
N THR A 398 16.40 -31.15 12.79
CA THR A 398 15.61 -30.07 13.42
C THR A 398 14.10 -30.34 13.34
N TYR A 399 13.63 -30.90 12.21
CA TYR A 399 12.21 -31.09 11.95
C TYR A 399 11.81 -32.56 12.05
N THR A 400 10.62 -32.79 12.58
CA THR A 400 10.02 -34.13 12.60
C THR A 400 9.37 -34.45 11.26
N LEU A 401 9.16 -35.74 11.00
CA LEU A 401 8.35 -36.19 9.86
C LEU A 401 6.95 -35.58 9.98
N ALA A 402 6.44 -35.01 8.89
CA ALA A 402 5.15 -34.33 8.90
C ALA A 402 4.01 -35.34 9.11
N ASP A 403 3.10 -35.02 10.03
CA ASP A 403 1.88 -35.80 10.27
C ASP A 403 0.80 -35.41 9.26
N LEU A 404 0.52 -36.32 8.32
CA LEU A 404 -0.50 -36.13 7.30
C LEU A 404 -1.92 -36.07 7.88
N ASN A 405 -2.15 -36.58 9.09
CA ASN A 405 -3.48 -36.48 9.72
C ASN A 405 -3.72 -35.11 10.36
N ALA A 406 -2.66 -34.38 10.68
CA ALA A 406 -2.74 -33.06 11.30
C ALA A 406 -3.04 -31.93 10.30
N ASP A 407 -2.65 -32.11 9.03
CA ASP A 407 -2.85 -31.11 7.96
C ASP A 407 -3.46 -31.76 6.70
N PRO A 408 -4.79 -31.60 6.47
CA PRO A 408 -5.48 -32.24 5.34
C PRO A 408 -5.01 -31.74 3.98
N GLU A 409 -4.53 -30.49 3.90
CA GLU A 409 -4.03 -29.90 2.65
C GLU A 409 -2.66 -30.51 2.28
N LEU A 410 -1.81 -30.76 3.29
CA LEU A 410 -0.57 -31.52 3.10
C LEU A 410 -0.87 -32.95 2.65
N ALA A 411 -1.86 -33.62 3.25
CA ALA A 411 -2.26 -34.98 2.87
C ALA A 411 -2.69 -35.06 1.41
N GLN A 412 -3.51 -34.10 0.95
CA GLN A 412 -3.94 -34.02 -0.44
C GLN A 412 -2.75 -33.82 -1.38
N MET A 413 -1.82 -32.93 -1.04
CA MET A 413 -0.63 -32.66 -1.85
C MET A 413 0.30 -33.88 -1.95
N VAL A 414 0.57 -34.57 -0.83
CA VAL A 414 1.41 -35.78 -0.84
C VAL A 414 0.73 -36.93 -1.59
N ALA A 415 -0.59 -37.08 -1.46
CA ALA A 415 -1.35 -38.06 -2.24
C ALA A 415 -1.30 -37.79 -3.74
N MET A 416 -1.40 -36.53 -4.16
CA MET A 416 -1.23 -36.14 -5.57
C MET A 416 0.19 -36.39 -6.08
N ALA A 417 1.20 -36.20 -5.24
CA ALA A 417 2.60 -36.49 -5.58
C ALA A 417 2.93 -37.98 -5.70
N GLN A 418 2.23 -38.83 -4.94
CA GLN A 418 2.43 -40.29 -4.93
C GLN A 418 1.57 -41.03 -5.96
N ALA A 419 0.62 -40.35 -6.61
CA ALA A 419 -0.17 -40.94 -7.67
C ALA A 419 0.75 -41.36 -8.83
N PRO A 420 0.76 -42.65 -9.24
CA PRO A 420 1.56 -43.08 -10.37
C PRO A 420 1.07 -42.39 -11.63
N MET A 421 1.96 -41.65 -12.31
CA MET A 421 1.76 -41.07 -13.64
C MET A 421 1.33 -42.17 -14.61
N SER A 422 0.03 -42.37 -14.74
CA SER A 422 -0.55 -43.40 -15.59
C SER A 422 -0.91 -42.79 -16.94
N GLY A 423 -0.13 -43.14 -17.97
CA GLY A 423 -0.38 -42.84 -19.39
C GLY A 423 0.39 -41.61 -19.90
N SER A 424 1.20 -41.68 -20.96
CA SER A 424 0.93 -42.32 -22.25
C SER A 424 2.19 -42.88 -22.91
N SER A 425 2.37 -44.21 -22.87
CA SER A 425 3.16 -44.91 -23.88
C SER A 425 2.28 -45.09 -25.12
N VAL A 426 2.46 -44.24 -26.12
CA VAL A 426 1.95 -44.47 -27.48
C VAL A 426 2.82 -45.56 -28.10
N THR A 427 2.30 -46.77 -28.17
CA THR A 427 2.84 -47.88 -28.96
C THR A 427 2.15 -47.94 -30.31
N GLU A 428 3.00 -48.03 -31.35
CA GLU A 428 2.79 -48.29 -32.79
C GLU A 428 2.11 -47.23 -33.66
#